data_AF-A0A945U1Z5-F1
#
_entry.id   AF-A0A945U1Z5-F1
#
_cell.length_a   1.000
_cell.length_b   1.000
_cell.length_c   1.000
_cell.angle_alpha   90.00
_cell.angle_beta   90.00
_cell.angle_gamma   90.00
#
_symmetry.space_group_name_H-M   'P 1'
#
loop_
_entity.id
_entity.type
_entity.pdbx_description
1 polymer ?
#
loop_
_entity_poly.entity_id
_entity_poly.type
_entity_poly.pdbx_seq_one_letter_code
_entity_poly.pdbx_strand_id
1 'polypeptide(L)'
;MSRARRTATGVVSLGPKRRVDSFNRLAITDSLFGLGILSGLAGLVGVFDDLGDGVVLLVTSLVSISIGVAGRRTYEQRQRPTPGRVVSGLAATWAVLVVVGTGVYLASDATDSADTALFESASGFSTTALTVLDPSQLSVGMQLFRGSTQWLGAMIGLLAAVVMLPGVL
;
A
#
# COMPACT_ATOMS: atom_id res chain seq x y z
N MET A 1 21.85 -38.58 -44.14
CA MET A 1 22.22 -38.96 -42.75
C MET A 1 23.23 -37.95 -42.21
N SER A 2 22.77 -36.91 -41.51
CA SER A 2 23.62 -35.87 -40.91
C SER A 2 23.74 -36.12 -39.41
N ARG A 3 24.97 -36.36 -38.93
CA ARG A 3 25.27 -36.70 -37.54
C ARG A 3 25.19 -35.46 -36.65
N ALA A 4 24.27 -35.47 -35.69
CA ALA A 4 24.24 -34.52 -34.58
C ALA A 4 25.52 -34.67 -33.73
N ARG A 5 26.31 -33.58 -33.64
CA ARG A 5 27.40 -33.47 -32.65
C ARG A 5 26.78 -33.31 -31.26
N ARG A 6 26.82 -34.39 -30.46
CA ARG A 6 26.66 -34.30 -29.00
C ARG A 6 27.92 -33.66 -28.42
N THR A 7 27.83 -32.42 -27.96
CA THR A 7 28.82 -31.81 -27.08
C THR A 7 28.65 -32.40 -25.68
N ALA A 8 29.70 -33.09 -25.25
CA ALA A 8 29.80 -33.78 -23.97
C ALA A 8 30.19 -32.79 -22.86
N THR A 9 29.25 -31.95 -22.43
CA THR A 9 29.27 -31.29 -21.11
C THR A 9 27.83 -30.90 -20.81
N GLY A 10 27.16 -31.67 -19.95
CA GLY A 10 25.78 -31.46 -19.50
C GLY A 10 25.64 -30.28 -18.56
N VAL A 11 26.20 -29.12 -18.91
CA VAL A 11 25.89 -27.86 -18.24
C VAL A 11 24.79 -27.22 -19.06
N VAL A 12 23.53 -27.49 -18.67
CA VAL A 12 22.40 -26.67 -19.09
C VAL A 12 22.73 -25.25 -18.64
N SER A 13 23.10 -24.39 -19.59
CA SER A 13 23.22 -22.95 -19.36
C SER A 13 21.82 -22.46 -18.99
N LEU A 14 21.53 -22.39 -17.70
CA LEU A 14 20.39 -21.66 -17.18
C LEU A 14 20.70 -20.18 -17.44
N GLY A 15 20.24 -19.68 -18.59
CA GLY A 15 20.16 -18.24 -18.82
C GLY A 15 19.54 -17.59 -17.57
N PRO A 16 19.97 -16.37 -17.21
CA PRO A 16 19.67 -15.78 -15.90
C PRO A 16 18.19 -15.99 -15.58
N LYS A 17 17.88 -16.66 -14.46
CA LYS A 17 16.50 -16.86 -14.00
C LYS A 17 15.85 -15.48 -13.92
N ARG A 18 15.14 -15.09 -14.97
CA ARG A 18 14.43 -13.81 -15.04
C ARG A 18 13.44 -13.82 -13.89
N ARG A 19 13.66 -12.98 -12.87
CA ARG A 19 12.68 -12.80 -11.80
C ARG A 19 11.37 -12.36 -12.45
N VAL A 20 10.34 -13.18 -12.29
CA VAL A 20 8.97 -12.77 -12.56
C VAL A 20 8.54 -12.05 -11.29
N ASP A 21 8.52 -10.71 -11.33
CA ASP A 21 8.09 -9.94 -10.17
C ASP A 21 6.59 -10.11 -9.94
N SER A 22 6.21 -10.30 -8.67
CA SER A 22 4.83 -10.56 -8.29
C SER A 22 4.01 -9.27 -8.29
N PHE A 23 2.80 -9.32 -8.85
CA PHE A 23 1.82 -8.23 -8.86
C PHE A 23 1.62 -7.61 -7.47
N ASN A 24 1.65 -8.42 -6.41
CA ASN A 24 1.48 -7.97 -5.04
C ASN A 24 2.53 -6.92 -4.63
N ARG A 25 3.79 -7.07 -5.08
CA ARG A 25 4.84 -6.09 -4.77
C ARG A 25 4.51 -4.75 -5.40
N LEU A 26 4.09 -4.74 -6.67
CA LEU A 26 3.69 -3.52 -7.36
C LEU A 26 2.50 -2.86 -6.66
N ALA A 27 1.44 -3.63 -6.40
CA ALA A 27 0.22 -3.13 -5.77
C ALA A 27 0.51 -2.49 -4.41
N ILE A 28 1.35 -3.13 -3.58
CA ILE A 28 1.76 -2.57 -2.28
C ILE A 28 2.54 -1.27 -2.49
N THR A 29 3.54 -1.27 -3.37
CA THR A 29 4.41 -0.10 -3.56
C THR A 29 3.66 1.10 -4.14
N ASP A 30 2.70 0.88 -5.03
CA ASP A 30 1.85 1.94 -5.59
C ASP A 30 0.91 2.52 -4.55
N SER A 31 0.31 1.68 -3.71
CA SER A 31 -0.55 2.13 -2.63
C SER A 31 0.21 2.87 -1.53
N LEU A 32 1.44 2.44 -1.19
CA LEU A 32 2.31 3.18 -0.27
C LEU A 32 2.73 4.53 -0.85
N PHE A 33 3.01 4.59 -2.15
CA PHE A 33 3.27 5.87 -2.82
C PHE A 33 2.06 6.82 -2.71
N GLY A 34 0.85 6.31 -2.99
CA GLY A 34 -0.40 7.08 -2.86
C GLY A 34 -0.68 7.54 -1.43
N LEU A 35 -0.55 6.64 -0.45
CA LEU A 35 -0.65 6.97 0.97
C LEU A 35 0.36 8.03 1.38
N GLY A 36 1.60 7.91 0.92
CA GLY A 36 2.65 8.86 1.22
C GLY A 36 2.35 10.26 0.69
N ILE A 37 1.79 10.39 -0.52
CA ILE A 37 1.35 11.69 -1.05
C ILE A 37 0.26 12.31 -0.17
N LEU A 38 -0.80 11.56 0.12
CA LEU A 38 -1.93 12.09 0.91
C LEU A 38 -1.52 12.42 2.35
N SER A 39 -0.71 11.57 2.96
CA SER A 39 -0.13 11.81 4.28
C SER A 39 0.79 13.04 4.27
N GLY A 40 1.52 13.28 3.18
CA GLY A 40 2.34 14.48 3.02
C GLY A 40 1.50 15.76 2.94
N LEU A 41 0.41 15.73 2.16
CA LEU A 41 -0.54 16.86 2.11
C LEU A 41 -1.18 17.13 3.47
N ALA A 42 -1.63 16.08 4.16
CA ALA A 42 -2.20 16.17 5.49
C ALA A 42 -1.18 16.70 6.52
N GLY A 43 0.08 16.24 6.45
CA GLY A 43 1.17 16.69 7.31
C GLY A 43 1.57 18.14 7.06
N LEU A 44 1.61 18.59 5.81
CA LEU A 44 1.87 19.99 5.47
C LEU A 44 0.83 20.94 6.07
N VAL A 45 -0.45 20.54 6.07
CA VAL A 45 -1.51 21.30 6.73
C VAL A 45 -1.38 21.17 8.26
N GLY A 46 -1.10 19.97 8.75
CA GLY A 46 -0.97 19.66 10.18
C GLY A 46 0.08 20.49 10.89
N VAL A 47 1.22 20.78 10.25
CA VAL A 47 2.29 21.62 10.82
C VAL A 47 1.81 23.02 11.25
N PHE A 48 0.72 23.54 10.69
CA PHE A 48 0.14 24.83 11.08
C PHE A 48 -0.82 24.76 12.28
N ASP A 49 -1.26 23.56 12.67
CA ASP A 49 -2.24 23.33 13.73
C ASP A 49 -1.58 22.61 14.92
N ASP A 50 -1.03 21.41 14.67
CA ASP A 50 -0.24 20.64 15.62
C ASP A 50 1.07 20.15 14.97
N LEU A 51 2.20 20.64 15.48
CA LEU A 51 3.51 20.33 14.93
C LEU A 51 3.88 18.84 15.11
N GLY A 52 3.46 18.21 16.21
CA GLY A 52 3.74 16.81 16.50
C GLY A 52 3.08 15.91 15.47
N ASP A 53 1.76 16.06 15.31
CA ASP A 53 0.97 15.32 14.32
C ASP A 53 1.44 15.61 12.89
N GLY A 54 1.72 16.88 12.59
CA GLY A 54 2.26 17.30 11.29
C GLY A 54 3.56 16.59 10.95
N VAL A 55 4.50 16.50 11.90
CA VAL A 55 5.78 15.80 11.71
C VAL A 55 5.58 14.30 11.53
N VAL A 56 4.72 13.66 12.32
CA VAL A 56 4.40 12.22 12.19
C VAL A 56 3.90 11.90 10.78
N LEU A 57 3.00 12.74 10.25
CA LEU A 57 2.46 12.58 8.90
C LEU A 57 3.52 12.85 7.81
N LEU A 58 4.40 13.83 7.98
CA LEU A 58 5.50 14.09 7.05
C LEU A 58 6.54 12.96 7.04
N VAL A 59 6.87 12.39 8.19
CA VAL A 59 7.76 11.21 8.27
C VAL A 59 7.11 10.01 7.59
N THR A 60 5.83 9.77 7.86
CA THR A 60 5.04 8.72 7.19
C THR A 60 5.02 8.90 5.68
N SER A 61 4.85 10.15 5.22
CA SER A 61 4.92 10.53 3.81
C SER A 61 6.27 10.15 3.19
N LEU A 62 7.36 10.60 3.81
CA LEU A 62 8.71 10.38 3.31
C LEU A 62 9.06 8.90 3.21
N VAL A 63 8.74 8.13 4.26
CA VAL A 63 8.98 6.68 4.29
C VAL A 63 8.16 5.98 3.21
N SER A 64 6.86 6.27 3.12
CA SER A 64 5.95 5.59 2.20
C SER A 64 6.26 5.92 0.73
N ILE A 65 6.59 7.18 0.43
CA ILE A 65 7.05 7.60 -0.91
C ILE A 65 8.38 6.92 -1.25
N SER A 66 9.34 6.87 -0.32
CA SER A 66 10.64 6.25 -0.56
C SER A 66 10.49 4.77 -0.92
N ILE A 67 9.67 4.03 -0.18
CA ILE A 67 9.36 2.62 -0.47
C ILE A 67 8.64 2.49 -1.82
N GLY A 68 7.65 3.34 -2.09
CA GLY A 68 6.91 3.33 -3.34
C GLY A 68 7.78 3.60 -4.58
N VAL A 69 8.65 4.60 -4.51
CA VAL A 69 9.59 4.96 -5.59
C VAL A 69 10.64 3.86 -5.78
N ALA A 70 11.22 3.34 -4.69
CA ALA A 70 12.19 2.24 -4.77
C ALA A 70 11.55 0.98 -5.39
N GLY A 71 10.30 0.67 -5.00
CA GLY A 71 9.51 -0.41 -5.56
C GLY A 71 9.32 -0.28 -7.07
N ARG A 72 8.86 0.89 -7.54
CA ARG A 72 8.64 1.16 -8.97
C ARG A 72 9.90 1.04 -9.81
N ARG A 73 11.06 1.49 -9.31
CA ARG A 73 12.35 1.42 -10.03
C ARG A 73 12.84 -0.01 -10.25
N THR A 74 12.39 -0.95 -9.42
CA THR A 74 12.83 -2.36 -9.48
C THR A 74 11.84 -3.26 -10.23
N TYR A 75 10.72 -2.72 -10.70
CA TYR A 75 9.63 -3.51 -11.28
C TYR A 75 9.75 -3.63 -12.81
N GLU A 76 9.71 -4.87 -13.32
CA GLU A 76 9.59 -5.16 -14.75
C GLU A 76 8.27 -5.91 -15.04
N GLN A 77 7.28 -5.24 -15.65
CA GLN A 77 6.02 -5.88 -16.03
C GLN A 77 6.21 -6.81 -17.24
N ARG A 78 6.19 -8.12 -17.02
CA ARG A 78 6.36 -9.12 -18.11
C ARG A 78 5.11 -9.93 -18.44
N GLN A 79 4.11 -9.98 -17.57
CA GLN A 79 2.92 -10.82 -17.76
C GLN A 79 1.66 -10.15 -17.20
N ARG A 80 0.52 -10.39 -17.84
CA ARG A 80 -0.79 -10.01 -17.28
C ARG A 80 -1.03 -10.82 -16.01
N PRO A 81 -1.35 -10.18 -14.87
CA PRO A 81 -1.62 -10.90 -13.62
C PRO A 81 -2.89 -11.73 -13.77
N THR A 82 -2.85 -12.96 -13.26
CA THR A 82 -4.04 -13.82 -13.12
C THR A 82 -5.00 -13.23 -12.08
N PRO A 83 -6.31 -13.44 -12.17
CA PRO A 83 -7.28 -12.92 -11.19
C PRO A 83 -6.93 -13.23 -9.73
N GLY A 84 -6.51 -14.46 -9.42
CA GLY A 84 -6.09 -14.83 -8.06
C GLY A 84 -4.86 -14.06 -7.53
N ARG A 85 -3.93 -13.65 -8.42
CA ARG A 85 -2.82 -12.77 -8.04
C ARG A 85 -3.32 -11.37 -7.73
N VAL A 86 -4.32 -10.88 -8.47
CA VAL A 86 -4.91 -9.57 -8.19
C VAL A 86 -5.61 -9.57 -6.83
N VAL A 87 -6.44 -10.58 -6.53
CA VAL A 87 -7.05 -10.75 -5.20
C VAL A 87 -5.99 -10.75 -4.10
N SER A 88 -4.93 -11.55 -4.27
CA SER A 88 -3.87 -11.63 -3.27
C SER A 88 -3.10 -10.32 -3.09
N GLY A 89 -2.94 -9.56 -4.18
CA GLY A 89 -2.32 -8.24 -4.15
C GLY A 89 -3.18 -7.23 -3.39
N LEU A 90 -4.49 -7.21 -3.65
CA LEU A 90 -5.43 -6.33 -2.96
C LEU A 90 -5.47 -6.62 -1.45
N ALA A 91 -5.55 -7.89 -1.05
CA ALA A 91 -5.54 -8.27 0.36
C ALA A 91 -4.23 -7.90 1.06
N ALA A 92 -3.09 -8.15 0.41
CA ALA A 92 -1.78 -7.79 0.95
C ALA A 92 -1.60 -6.26 1.05
N THR A 93 -2.04 -5.52 0.04
CA THR A 93 -2.06 -4.05 0.05
C THR A 93 -2.90 -3.53 1.21
N TRP A 94 -4.14 -4.01 1.37
CA TRP A 94 -5.00 -3.57 2.47
C TRP A 94 -4.35 -3.84 3.83
N ALA A 95 -3.81 -5.04 4.05
CA ALA A 95 -3.14 -5.38 5.30
C ALA A 95 -1.94 -4.47 5.60
N VAL A 96 -1.10 -4.18 4.60
CA VAL A 96 0.04 -3.26 4.76
C VAL A 96 -0.43 -1.85 5.07
N LEU A 97 -1.45 -1.34 4.38
CA LEU A 97 -1.99 -0.01 4.63
C LEU A 97 -2.56 0.11 6.05
N VAL A 98 -3.29 -0.90 6.52
CA VAL A 98 -3.82 -0.94 7.90
C VAL A 98 -2.68 -0.92 8.93
N VAL A 99 -1.60 -1.67 8.70
CA VAL A 99 -0.44 -1.65 9.60
C VAL A 99 0.23 -0.26 9.61
N VAL A 100 0.39 0.37 8.44
CA VAL A 100 0.98 1.71 8.36
C VAL A 100 0.08 2.75 9.05
N GLY A 101 -1.23 2.73 8.79
CA GLY A 101 -2.17 3.65 9.42
C GLY A 101 -2.29 3.47 10.93
N THR A 102 -2.21 2.22 11.42
CA THR A 102 -2.10 1.93 12.86
C THR A 102 -0.87 2.61 13.47
N GLY A 103 0.27 2.52 12.77
CA GLY A 103 1.50 3.20 13.18
C GLY A 103 1.36 4.73 13.25
N VAL A 104 0.60 5.34 12.34
CA VAL A 104 0.34 6.79 12.36
C VAL A 104 -0.44 7.18 13.62
N TYR A 105 -1.55 6.50 13.93
CA TYR A 105 -2.39 6.85 15.10
C TYR A 105 -1.66 6.66 16.43
N LEU A 106 -0.79 5.64 16.52
CA LEU A 106 0.02 5.41 17.72
C LEU A 106 1.17 6.43 17.84
N ALA A 107 1.79 6.82 16.73
CA ALA A 107 2.88 7.77 16.74
C ALA A 107 2.43 9.23 16.94
N SER A 108 1.17 9.53 16.67
CA SER A 108 0.56 10.85 16.82
C SER A 108 -0.18 11.02 18.16
N ASP A 109 -0.01 10.10 19.11
CA ASP A 109 -0.71 10.09 20.39
C ASP A 109 -2.25 10.25 20.28
N ALA A 110 -2.84 9.86 19.13
CA ALA A 110 -4.29 9.90 18.96
C ALA A 110 -4.98 8.84 19.83
N THR A 111 -4.27 7.78 20.19
CA THR A 111 -4.64 6.78 21.18
C THR A 111 -3.43 5.99 21.66
N ASP A 112 -3.41 5.62 22.94
CA ASP A 112 -2.39 4.71 23.50
C ASP A 112 -2.70 3.22 23.27
N SER A 113 -3.89 2.91 22.75
CA SER A 113 -4.38 1.54 22.58
C SER A 113 -4.13 1.03 21.16
N ALA A 114 -3.31 0.00 21.04
CA ALA A 114 -3.04 -0.67 19.77
C ALA A 114 -4.32 -1.20 19.09
N ASP A 115 -5.27 -1.71 19.87
CA ASP A 115 -6.54 -2.22 19.33
C ASP A 115 -7.41 -1.09 18.76
N THR A 116 -7.43 0.07 19.44
CA THR A 116 -8.14 1.27 18.99
C THR A 116 -7.52 1.81 17.70
N ALA A 117 -6.19 1.91 17.64
CA ALA A 117 -5.47 2.36 16.46
C ALA A 117 -5.66 1.41 15.27
N LEU A 118 -5.62 0.10 15.52
CA LEU A 118 -5.87 -0.92 14.50
C LEU A 118 -7.29 -0.85 13.97
N PHE A 119 -8.28 -0.70 14.86
CA PHE A 119 -9.68 -0.56 14.48
C PHE A 119 -9.92 0.67 13.62
N GLU A 120 -9.41 1.83 14.06
CA GLU A 120 -9.57 3.09 13.31
C GLU A 120 -8.88 3.01 11.94
N SER A 121 -7.70 2.37 11.85
CA SER A 121 -7.02 2.19 10.58
C SER A 121 -7.75 1.22 9.65
N ALA A 122 -8.21 0.08 10.18
CA ALA A 122 -8.98 -0.90 9.43
C ALA A 122 -10.27 -0.29 8.88
N SER A 123 -11.04 0.43 9.70
CA SER A 123 -12.29 1.08 9.30
C SER A 123 -12.09 2.17 8.25
N GLY A 124 -10.96 2.88 8.33
CA GLY A 124 -10.46 3.84 7.35
C GLY A 124 -10.33 3.22 5.96
N PHE A 125 -9.40 2.26 5.84
CA PHE A 125 -9.07 1.64 4.56
C PHE A 125 -10.12 0.68 4.01
N SER A 126 -10.99 0.11 4.85
CA SER A 126 -12.14 -0.68 4.40
C SER A 126 -13.34 0.17 3.97
N THR A 127 -13.26 1.49 4.15
CA THR A 127 -14.36 2.43 3.94
C THR A 127 -15.61 2.19 4.78
N THR A 128 -15.44 1.58 5.95
CA THR A 128 -16.55 1.28 6.86
C THR A 128 -16.97 2.52 7.67
N ALA A 129 -16.07 3.50 7.81
CA ALA A 129 -16.32 4.80 8.45
C ALA A 129 -16.85 4.72 9.90
N LEU A 130 -16.51 3.64 10.61
CA LEU A 130 -16.72 3.52 12.06
C LEU A 130 -15.52 4.11 12.80
N THR A 131 -15.79 4.84 13.89
CA THR A 131 -14.74 5.45 14.70
C THR A 131 -14.98 5.22 16.18
N VAL A 132 -13.89 5.01 16.90
CA VAL A 132 -13.83 4.91 18.36
C VAL A 132 -13.09 6.10 18.97
N LEU A 133 -12.45 6.91 18.12
CA LEU A 133 -11.82 8.17 18.50
C LEU A 133 -12.88 9.28 18.51
N ASP A 134 -12.63 10.33 19.28
CA ASP A 134 -13.38 11.59 19.17
C ASP A 134 -12.74 12.47 18.08
N PRO A 135 -13.39 12.66 16.92
CA PRO A 135 -12.84 13.46 15.83
C PRO A 135 -12.55 14.91 16.21
N SER A 136 -13.27 15.45 17.19
CA SER A 136 -13.15 16.86 17.61
C SER A 136 -11.85 17.13 18.37
N GLN A 137 -11.21 16.09 18.90
CA GLN A 137 -9.95 16.17 19.64
C GLN A 137 -8.72 15.98 18.74
N LEU A 138 -8.91 15.66 17.47
CA LEU A 138 -7.82 15.42 16.52
C LEU A 138 -7.41 16.72 15.83
N SER A 139 -6.11 16.88 15.59
CA SER A 139 -5.60 17.97 14.75
C SER A 139 -6.21 17.94 13.35
N VAL A 140 -6.21 19.09 12.68
CA VAL A 140 -6.68 19.21 11.28
C VAL A 140 -5.91 18.26 10.37
N GLY A 141 -4.60 18.09 10.59
CA GLY A 141 -3.78 17.15 9.84
C GLY A 141 -4.26 15.70 10.01
N MET A 142 -4.57 15.29 11.23
CA MET A 142 -5.04 13.94 11.51
C MET A 142 -6.46 13.69 10.97
N GLN A 143 -7.34 14.70 11.02
CA GLN A 143 -8.66 14.62 10.37
C GLN A 143 -8.55 14.47 8.84
N LEU A 144 -7.62 15.19 8.20
CA LEU A 144 -7.33 15.02 6.78
C LEU A 144 -6.74 13.65 6.46
N PHE A 145 -5.84 13.13 7.32
CA PHE A 145 -5.31 11.78 7.18
C PHE A 145 -6.44 10.74 7.24
N ARG A 146 -7.36 10.86 8.21
CA ARG A 146 -8.56 10.01 8.31
C ARG A 146 -9.39 10.02 7.03
N GLY A 147 -9.74 11.20 6.51
CA GLY A 147 -10.45 11.31 5.24
C GLY A 147 -9.67 10.73 4.04
N SER A 148 -8.35 10.85 4.06
CA SER A 148 -7.47 10.30 3.02
C SER A 148 -7.46 8.77 2.98
N THR A 149 -7.51 8.12 4.14
CA THR A 149 -7.58 6.64 4.22
C THR A 149 -8.85 6.10 3.58
N GLN A 150 -9.99 6.77 3.79
CA GLN A 150 -11.27 6.47 3.14
C GLN A 150 -11.19 6.61 1.62
N TRP A 151 -10.56 7.68 1.14
CA TRP A 151 -10.40 7.92 -0.30
C TRP A 151 -9.54 6.85 -0.97
N LEU A 152 -8.44 6.44 -0.32
CA LEU A 152 -7.60 5.33 -0.79
C LEU A 152 -8.32 3.99 -0.74
N GLY A 153 -9.04 3.71 0.35
CA GLY A 153 -9.85 2.50 0.48
C GLY A 153 -10.89 2.37 -0.64
N ALA A 154 -11.57 3.48 -0.96
CA ALA A 154 -12.56 3.52 -2.04
C ALA A 154 -11.93 3.20 -3.40
N MET A 155 -10.73 3.73 -3.69
CA MET A 155 -10.01 3.39 -4.93
C MET A 155 -9.61 1.92 -5.00
N ILE A 156 -9.14 1.32 -3.90
CA ILE A 156 -8.80 -0.11 -3.85
C ILE A 156 -10.06 -0.96 -4.07
N GLY A 157 -11.17 -0.63 -3.40
CA GLY A 157 -12.45 -1.31 -3.54
C GLY A 157 -13.02 -1.22 -4.97
N LEU A 158 -12.97 -0.04 -5.60
CA LEU A 158 -13.41 0.14 -6.98
C LEU A 158 -12.58 -0.71 -7.96
N LEU A 159 -11.26 -0.69 -7.82
CA LEU A 159 -10.37 -1.50 -8.66
C LEU A 159 -10.62 -2.99 -8.46
N ALA A 160 -10.88 -3.43 -7.23
CA ALA A 160 -11.27 -4.80 -6.94
C ALA A 160 -12.55 -5.19 -7.70
N ALA A 161 -13.60 -4.37 -7.63
CA ALA A 161 -14.87 -4.62 -8.30
C ALA A 161 -14.70 -4.72 -9.83
N VAL A 162 -13.97 -3.78 -10.45
CA VAL A 162 -13.73 -3.76 -11.90
C VAL A 162 -12.94 -4.99 -12.36
N VAL A 163 -11.95 -5.43 -11.60
CA VAL A 163 -11.16 -6.63 -11.95
C VAL A 163 -11.98 -7.92 -11.84
N MET A 164 -12.92 -8.00 -10.89
CA MET A 164 -13.75 -9.19 -10.72
C MET A 164 -14.87 -9.31 -11.76
N LEU A 165 -15.33 -8.19 -12.33
CA LEU A 165 -16.46 -8.13 -13.25
C LEU A 165 -16.37 -9.08 -14.47
N PRO A 166 -15.25 -9.17 -15.22
CA PRO A 166 -15.12 -10.11 -16.34
C PRO A 166 -15.02 -11.59 -15.92
N GLY A 167 -14.93 -11.89 -14.62
CA GLY A 167 -15.04 -13.26 -14.12
C GLY A 167 -16.47 -13.72 -13.84
N VAL A 168 -17.45 -12.80 -13.85
CA VAL A 168 -18.86 -13.07 -13.50
C VAL A 168 -19.78 -13.02 -14.73
N LEU A 169 -19.36 -12.33 -15.80
CA LEU A 169 -20.03 -12.29 -17.12
C LEU A 169 -19.44 -13.33 -18.07
#